data_AF-I4DRY4-F1
#
_entry.id   AF-I4DRY4-F1
#
_cell.length_a   1.000
_cell.length_b   1.000
_cell.length_c   1.000
_cell.angle_alpha   90.00
_cell.angle_beta   90.00
_cell.angle_gamma   90.00
#
_symmetry.space_group_name_H-M   'P 1'
#
loop_
_entity.id
_entity.type
_entity.pdbx_description
1 polymer ?
#
loop_
_entity_poly.entity_id
_entity_poly.type
_entity_poly.pdbx_seq_one_letter_code
_entity_poly.pdbx_strand_id
1 'polypeptide(L)'
;NKFDTTGIFTAFSIGGNYIHCDCNTEKVLKPWLLENFRNIPDYRALQCAGRGGPVAELREADVCHAPRDWTDYIYYIIALEALVLALLVAKVSYDYWVFKSAGYLPWPANKMPRLPCDWLCE
;
A
#
# COMPACT_ATOMS: atom_id res chain seq x y z
N ASN A 1 -0.73 -32.21 3.73
CA ASN A 1 -0.88 -33.42 2.89
C ASN A 1 0.49 -33.84 2.38
N LYS A 2 1.11 -34.85 3.01
CA LYS A 2 2.40 -35.41 2.60
C LYS A 2 2.08 -36.69 1.82
N PHE A 3 2.56 -36.81 0.59
CA PHE A 3 2.40 -38.05 -0.17
C PHE A 3 3.08 -39.18 0.60
N ASP A 4 2.35 -40.25 0.87
CA ASP A 4 2.81 -41.39 1.65
C ASP A 4 3.88 -42.15 0.84
N THR A 5 5.11 -42.17 1.36
CA THR A 5 6.31 -42.73 0.70
C THR A 5 6.42 -44.24 0.79
N THR A 6 5.37 -44.93 1.21
CA THR A 6 5.36 -46.39 1.43
C THR A 6 5.00 -47.22 0.19
N GLY A 7 4.66 -46.58 -0.94
CA GLY A 7 4.36 -47.24 -2.23
C GLY A 7 5.28 -46.78 -3.37
N ILE A 8 5.78 -47.72 -4.18
CA ILE A 8 6.89 -47.54 -5.13
C ILE A 8 6.65 -46.46 -6.19
N PHE A 9 5.41 -46.11 -6.55
CA PHE A 9 5.08 -44.87 -7.28
C PHE A 9 3.62 -44.51 -7.01
N THR A 10 3.35 -43.45 -6.24
CA THR A 10 2.02 -42.83 -6.16
C THR A 10 1.98 -41.62 -7.08
N ALA A 11 2.16 -41.87 -8.38
CA ALA A 11 1.99 -40.84 -9.39
C ALA A 11 0.51 -40.39 -9.38
N PHE A 12 0.27 -39.12 -9.08
CA PHE A 12 -1.05 -38.52 -9.02
C PHE A 12 -1.27 -37.66 -10.26
N SER A 13 -2.40 -37.87 -10.95
CA SER A 13 -2.76 -37.12 -12.15
C SER A 13 -3.78 -36.05 -11.81
N ILE A 14 -3.48 -34.81 -12.19
CA ILE A 14 -4.32 -33.63 -11.94
C ILE A 14 -4.69 -32.86 -13.22
N GLY A 15 -4.10 -33.26 -14.35
CA GLY A 15 -4.24 -32.63 -15.66
C GLY A 15 -5.66 -32.67 -16.21
N GLY A 16 -6.00 -31.69 -17.05
CA GLY A 16 -7.33 -31.59 -17.68
C GLY A 16 -8.41 -30.99 -16.79
N ASN A 17 -8.07 -30.61 -15.55
CA ASN A 17 -8.95 -29.89 -14.64
C ASN A 17 -8.80 -28.37 -14.79
N TYR A 18 -9.90 -27.67 -14.53
CA TYR A 18 -9.97 -26.21 -14.49
C TYR A 18 -10.26 -25.74 -13.07
N ILE A 19 -9.39 -24.92 -12.51
CA ILE A 19 -9.56 -24.37 -11.15
C ILE A 19 -9.76 -22.85 -11.21
N HIS A 20 -10.47 -22.30 -10.23
CA HIS A 20 -10.53 -20.86 -10.08
C HIS A 20 -9.18 -20.35 -9.56
N CYS A 21 -8.52 -19.48 -10.33
CA CYS A 21 -7.21 -18.95 -9.98
C CYS A 21 -7.35 -17.58 -9.32
N ASP A 22 -7.03 -17.55 -8.04
CA ASP A 22 -6.97 -16.37 -7.19
C ASP A 22 -5.53 -16.12 -6.70
N CYS A 23 -5.35 -15.09 -5.88
CA CYS A 23 -4.03 -14.79 -5.32
C CYS A 23 -3.49 -15.93 -4.44
N ASN A 24 -4.36 -16.67 -3.75
CA ASN A 24 -3.94 -17.83 -2.96
C ASN A 24 -3.42 -18.97 -3.85
N THR A 25 -4.02 -19.15 -5.03
CA THR A 25 -3.56 -20.12 -6.03
C THR A 25 -2.14 -19.82 -6.49
N GLU A 26 -1.79 -18.54 -6.68
CA GLU A 26 -0.42 -18.14 -7.05
C GLU A 26 0.57 -18.28 -5.89
N LYS A 27 0.18 -17.86 -4.67
CA LYS A 27 1.09 -17.84 -3.51
C LYS A 27 1.26 -19.18 -2.81
N VAL A 28 0.29 -20.09 -2.93
CA VAL A 28 0.27 -21.36 -2.17
C VAL A 28 0.21 -22.56 -3.10
N LEU A 29 -0.75 -22.60 -4.02
CA LEU A 29 -0.94 -23.80 -4.85
C LEU A 29 0.19 -23.98 -5.88
N LYS A 30 0.58 -22.92 -6.58
CA LYS A 30 1.68 -22.95 -7.55
C LYS A 30 3.01 -23.41 -6.94
N PRO A 31 3.51 -22.87 -5.80
CA PRO A 31 4.73 -23.37 -5.19
C PRO A 31 4.60 -24.81 -4.71
N TRP A 32 3.47 -25.20 -4.10
CA TRP A 32 3.23 -26.60 -3.72
C TRP A 32 3.26 -27.54 -4.93
N LEU A 33 2.69 -27.13 -6.06
CA LEU A 33 2.68 -27.88 -7.31
C LEU A 33 4.10 -28.04 -7.88
N LEU A 34 4.90 -26.98 -7.83
CA LEU A 34 6.30 -27.00 -8.27
C LEU A 34 7.21 -27.80 -7.32
N GLU A 35 6.91 -27.90 -6.04
CA GLU A 35 7.64 -28.74 -5.09
C GLU A 35 7.34 -30.23 -5.30
N ASN A 36 6.10 -30.56 -5.72
CA ASN A 36 5.62 -31.93 -5.89
C ASN A 36 5.64 -32.42 -7.34
N PHE A 37 6.30 -31.69 -8.25
CA PHE A 37 6.33 -31.99 -9.70
C PHE A 37 6.81 -33.41 -10.04
N ARG A 38 7.65 -34.02 -9.19
CA ARG A 38 8.15 -35.39 -9.38
C ARG A 38 7.06 -36.44 -9.24
N ASN A 39 6.04 -36.17 -8.42
CA ASN A 39 4.92 -37.08 -8.15
C ASN A 39 3.71 -36.76 -9.04
N ILE A 40 3.71 -35.61 -9.72
CA ILE A 40 2.61 -35.10 -10.54
C ILE A 40 3.15 -34.79 -11.94
N PRO A 41 3.27 -35.80 -12.82
CA PRO A 41 3.91 -35.63 -14.14
C PRO A 41 3.12 -34.69 -15.06
N ASP A 42 1.82 -34.51 -14.81
CA ASP A 42 0.90 -33.69 -15.59
C ASP A 42 0.58 -32.33 -14.93
N TYR A 43 1.44 -31.86 -14.02
CA TYR A 43 1.24 -30.60 -13.30
C TYR A 43 1.01 -29.38 -14.21
N ARG A 44 1.56 -29.40 -15.44
CA ARG A 44 1.37 -28.32 -16.44
C ARG A 44 -0.01 -28.32 -17.10
N ALA A 45 -0.74 -29.43 -17.03
CA ALA A 45 -2.05 -29.57 -17.64
C ALA A 45 -3.20 -29.09 -16.72
N LEU A 46 -2.88 -28.58 -15.53
CA LEU A 46 -3.83 -27.91 -14.65
C LEU A 46 -4.05 -26.47 -15.11
N GLN A 47 -5.28 -26.13 -15.49
CA GLN A 47 -5.60 -24.84 -16.10
C GLN A 47 -6.43 -23.94 -15.19
N CYS A 48 -6.30 -22.64 -15.37
CA CYS A 48 -7.18 -21.65 -14.74
C CYS A 48 -8.51 -21.54 -15.49
N ALA A 49 -9.61 -21.72 -14.77
CA ALA A 49 -10.96 -21.42 -15.25
C ALA A 49 -11.09 -19.90 -15.51
N GLY A 50 -11.29 -19.52 -16.77
CA GLY A 50 -11.50 -18.13 -17.18
C GLY A 50 -10.35 -17.52 -17.96
N ARG A 51 -9.19 -17.27 -17.31
CA ARG A 51 -8.07 -16.53 -17.94
C ARG A 51 -7.26 -17.31 -18.97
N GLY A 52 -7.48 -18.61 -19.12
CA GLY A 52 -6.82 -19.44 -20.14
C GLY A 52 -5.32 -19.49 -19.94
N GLY A 53 -4.84 -20.43 -19.13
CA GLY A 53 -3.42 -20.62 -18.91
C GLY A 53 -3.13 -21.67 -17.85
N PRO A 54 -1.94 -22.29 -17.88
CA PRO A 54 -1.54 -23.28 -16.90
C PRO A 54 -1.23 -22.62 -15.55
N VAL A 55 -1.64 -23.26 -14.45
CA VAL A 55 -1.41 -22.78 -13.08
C VAL A 55 0.09 -22.64 -12.77
N ALA A 56 0.92 -23.49 -13.39
CA ALA A 56 2.36 -23.44 -13.26
C ALA A 56 2.99 -22.13 -13.79
N GLU A 57 2.32 -21.43 -14.71
CA GLU A 57 2.80 -20.17 -15.31
C GLU A 57 2.03 -18.93 -14.80
N LEU A 58 1.19 -19.09 -13.78
CA LEU A 58 0.41 -18.01 -13.19
C LEU A 58 1.32 -16.92 -12.63
N ARG A 59 1.08 -15.65 -12.99
CA ARG A 59 1.86 -14.51 -12.49
C ARG A 59 1.15 -13.83 -11.33
N GLU A 60 1.91 -13.42 -10.31
CA GLU A 60 1.39 -12.67 -9.16
C GLU A 60 0.62 -11.42 -9.63
N ALA A 61 1.17 -10.66 -10.58
CA ALA A 61 0.53 -9.44 -11.10
C ALA A 61 -0.85 -9.66 -11.74
N ASP A 62 -1.15 -10.88 -12.20
CA ASP A 62 -2.40 -11.18 -12.87
C ASP A 62 -3.53 -11.47 -11.86
N VAL A 63 -3.23 -12.14 -10.73
CA VAL A 63 -4.25 -12.61 -9.78
C VAL A 63 -4.17 -11.96 -8.40
N CYS A 64 -2.99 -11.49 -8.00
CA CYS A 64 -2.80 -10.74 -6.78
C CYS A 64 -2.91 -9.26 -7.09
N HIS A 65 -4.13 -8.73 -6.99
CA HIS A 65 -4.31 -7.31 -6.84
C HIS A 65 -3.77 -6.92 -5.45
N ALA A 66 -2.59 -6.30 -5.41
CA ALA A 66 -2.18 -5.57 -4.22
C ALA A 66 -3.32 -4.60 -3.84
N PRO A 67 -3.68 -4.44 -2.55
CA PRO A 67 -4.73 -3.53 -2.15
C PRO A 67 -4.29 -2.09 -2.43
N ARG A 68 -4.48 -1.66 -3.68
CA ARG A 68 -4.12 -0.36 -4.25
C ARG A 68 -4.86 0.77 -3.55
N ASP A 69 -6.03 0.45 -2.98
CA ASP A 69 -6.97 1.46 -2.55
C ASP A 69 -6.49 2.24 -1.32
N TRP A 70 -5.75 1.64 -0.38
CA TRP A 70 -5.38 2.36 0.86
C TRP A 70 -4.16 3.26 0.70
N THR A 71 -3.18 2.83 -0.09
CA THR A 71 -1.89 3.53 -0.21
C THR A 71 -2.04 4.85 -0.97
N ASP A 72 -2.93 4.92 -1.96
CA ASP A 72 -3.17 6.13 -2.74
C ASP A 72 -3.74 7.27 -1.89
N TYR A 73 -4.65 6.98 -0.94
CA TYR A 73 -5.20 8.01 -0.02
C TYR A 73 -4.15 8.63 0.89
N ILE A 74 -3.18 7.83 1.35
CA ILE A 74 -2.11 8.29 2.25
C ILE A 74 -1.27 9.37 1.55
N TYR A 75 -0.98 9.21 0.25
CA TYR A 75 -0.21 10.21 -0.49
C TYR A 75 -0.93 11.56 -0.61
N TYR A 76 -2.25 11.57 -0.79
CA TYR A 76 -3.02 12.82 -0.81
C TYR A 76 -3.02 13.52 0.55
N ILE A 77 -3.11 12.77 1.64
CA ILE A 77 -3.06 13.30 3.01
C ILE A 77 -1.69 13.95 3.26
N ILE A 78 -0.60 13.24 2.94
CA ILE A 78 0.77 13.76 3.09
C ILE A 78 0.97 15.04 2.27
N ALA A 79 0.48 15.07 1.02
CA ALA A 79 0.58 16.25 0.17
C ALA A 79 -0.17 17.47 0.75
N LEU A 80 -1.38 17.23 1.29
CA LEU A 80 -2.16 18.27 1.96
C LEU A 80 -1.45 18.78 3.23
N GLU A 81 -0.89 17.89 4.03
CA GLU A 81 -0.15 18.24 5.24
C GLU A 81 1.10 19.06 4.92
N ALA A 82 1.88 18.65 3.90
CA ALA A 82 3.04 19.41 3.44
C ALA A 82 2.66 20.81 2.93
N LEU A 83 1.52 20.93 2.22
CA LEU A 83 1.00 22.22 1.79
C LEU A 83 0.62 23.12 2.98
N VAL A 84 -0.12 22.59 3.96
CA VAL A 84 -0.52 23.34 5.17
C VAL A 84 0.72 23.78 5.96
N LEU A 85 1.70 22.89 6.13
CA LEU A 85 2.95 23.22 6.81
C LEU A 85 3.71 24.33 6.08
N ALA A 86 3.82 24.27 4.75
CA ALA A 86 4.46 25.31 3.95
C ALA A 86 3.74 26.67 4.09
N LEU A 87 2.39 26.66 4.08
CA LEU A 87 1.59 27.87 4.30
C LEU A 87 1.81 28.46 5.70
N LEU A 88 1.89 27.63 6.74
CA LEU A 88 2.17 28.08 8.10
C LEU A 88 3.57 28.70 8.21
N VAL A 89 4.60 28.05 7.67
CA VAL A 89 5.98 28.59 7.66
C VAL A 89 6.04 29.91 6.89
N ALA A 90 5.40 29.97 5.73
CA ALA A 90 5.33 31.19 4.93
C ALA A 90 4.63 32.32 5.69
N LYS A 91 3.52 32.02 6.38
CA LYS A 91 2.79 33.01 7.17
C LYS A 91 3.62 33.54 8.34
N VAL A 92 4.27 32.66 9.10
CA VAL A 92 5.14 33.04 10.22
C VAL A 92 6.32 33.88 9.74
N SER A 93 6.93 33.48 8.64
CA SER A 93 8.07 34.19 8.05
C SER A 93 7.66 35.57 7.52
N TYR A 94 6.47 35.67 6.90
CA TYR A 94 5.90 36.94 6.46
C TYR A 94 5.62 37.87 7.64
N ASP A 95 4.98 37.39 8.70
CA ASP A 95 4.70 38.19 9.90
C ASP A 95 5.99 38.68 10.56
N TYR A 96 7.01 37.83 10.64
CA TYR A 96 8.34 38.20 11.13
C TYR A 96 8.98 39.31 10.29
N TRP A 97 8.93 39.18 8.97
CA TRP A 97 9.49 40.17 8.05
C TRP A 97 8.77 41.53 8.14
N VAL A 98 7.43 41.52 8.24
CA VAL A 98 6.62 42.74 8.41
C VAL A 98 6.95 43.43 9.74
N PHE A 99 7.02 42.67 10.84
CA PHE A 99 7.40 43.23 12.15
C PHE A 99 8.77 43.89 12.10
N LYS A 100 9.76 43.23 11.47
CA LYS A 100 11.11 43.76 11.34
C LYS A 100 11.18 45.03 10.47
N SER A 101 10.37 45.10 9.42
CA SER A 101 10.45 46.20 8.45
C SER A 101 9.64 47.42 8.86
N ALA A 102 8.47 47.22 9.48
CA ALA A 102 7.53 48.29 9.77
C ALA A 102 7.37 48.60 11.26
N GLY A 103 7.86 47.74 12.17
CA GLY A 103 7.74 47.91 13.63
C GLY A 103 6.32 47.71 14.18
N TYR A 104 5.32 47.54 13.31
CA TYR A 104 3.95 47.24 13.70
C TYR A 104 3.78 45.76 14.05
N LEU A 105 3.04 45.48 15.11
CA LEU A 105 2.67 44.11 15.47
C LEU A 105 1.76 43.50 14.38
N PRO A 106 1.90 42.19 14.09
CA PRO A 106 1.04 41.51 13.12
C PRO A 106 -0.44 41.63 13.51
N TRP A 107 -1.33 41.57 12.51
CA TRP A 107 -2.78 41.81 12.65
C TRP A 107 -3.44 41.18 13.90
N PRO A 108 -3.15 39.91 14.28
CA PRO A 108 -3.77 39.32 15.47
C PRO A 108 -3.32 40.00 16.75
N ALA A 109 -2.05 40.38 16.83
CA ALA A 109 -1.45 40.99 18.01
C ALA A 109 -1.90 42.45 18.20
N ASN A 110 -2.14 43.17 17.10
CA ASN A 110 -2.69 44.53 17.16
C ASN A 110 -4.20 44.57 17.55
N LYS A 111 -4.86 43.41 17.65
CA LYS A 111 -6.26 43.28 18.08
C LYS A 111 -6.42 42.65 19.46
N MET A 112 -5.32 42.30 20.13
CA MET A 112 -5.40 41.81 21.51
C MET A 112 -5.72 42.97 22.46
N PRO A 113 -6.65 42.80 23.42
CA PRO A 113 -6.92 43.81 24.44
C PRO A 113 -5.67 44.03 25.29
N ARG A 114 -5.33 45.30 25.54
CA ARG A 114 -4.23 45.66 26.42
C ARG A 114 -4.47 45.06 27.81
N LEU A 115 -3.45 44.42 28.38
CA LEU A 115 -3.54 43.93 29.75
C LEU A 115 -3.48 45.12 30.72
N PRO A 116 -4.05 45.01 31.93
CA PRO A 116 -4.06 46.11 32.91
C PRO A 116 -2.65 46.63 33.28
N CYS A 117 -1.59 45.84 33.04
CA CYS A 117 -0.20 46.24 33.27
C CYS A 117 0.34 47.23 32.22
N ASP A 118 -0.25 47.34 31.03
CA ASP A 118 0.19 48.29 29.99
C ASP A 118 -0.21 49.74 30.33
N TRP A 119 -1.15 49.94 31.25
CA TRP A 119 -1.61 51.26 31.71
C TRP A 119 -0.69 51.89 32.77
N LEU A 120 0.19 51.11 33.40
CA LEU A 120 1.06 51.57 34.49
C LEU A 120 2.44 52.08 34.00
N CYS A 121 2.75 51.89 32.73
CA CYS A 121 4.06 52.19 32.14
C CYS A 121 4.01 53.30 31.07
N GLU A 122 2.99 54.16 31.10
CA GLU A 122 2.83 55.31 30.20
C GLU A 122 3.27 56.62 30.86
#